data_AF-A0A941FGJ3-F1
#
_entry.id   AF-A0A941FGJ3-F1
#
_cell.length_a   1.000
_cell.length_b   1.000
_cell.length_c   1.000
_cell.angle_alpha   90.00
_cell.angle_beta   90.00
_cell.angle_gamma   90.00
#
_symmetry.space_group_name_H-M   'P 1'
#
loop_
_entity.id
_entity.type
_entity.pdbx_description
1 polymer ?
#
loop_
_entity_poly.entity_id
_entity_poly.type
_entity_poly.pdbx_seq_one_letter_code
_entity_poly.pdbx_strand_id
1 'polypeptide(L)'
;MQAREFDDRRISKTDDRPSYFVEQWSWEVVDDGRRIRDLTCATYTLSDCDVLEALEWAESRRSEPGSFVLHAATWTNQGFLETLWLTGSPPEQGSSGSAREHRGDR
;
A
#
# COMPACT_ATOMS: atom_id res chain seq x y z
N MET A 1 1.22 -23.00 -0.58
CA MET A 1 2.21 -22.03 -0.06
C MET A 1 3.57 -22.50 -0.54
N GLN A 2 4.23 -21.77 -1.44
CA GLN A 2 5.59 -22.10 -1.90
C GLN A 2 6.57 -21.20 -1.15
N ALA A 3 7.49 -21.80 -0.41
CA ALA A 3 8.62 -21.10 0.17
C ALA A 3 9.74 -21.02 -0.89
N ARG A 4 10.25 -19.81 -1.16
CA ARG A 4 11.49 -19.61 -1.89
C ARG A 4 12.62 -19.37 -0.90
N GLU A 5 13.79 -19.89 -1.24
CA GLU A 5 15.01 -19.67 -0.45
C GLU A 5 15.41 -18.19 -0.54
N PHE A 6 15.80 -17.62 0.59
CA PHE A 6 16.27 -16.23 0.68
C PHE A 6 17.71 -16.15 0.15
N ASP A 7 17.95 -15.32 -0.88
CA ASP A 7 19.28 -15.10 -1.47
C ASP A 7 19.84 -13.75 -1.04
N ASP A 8 20.70 -13.78 -0.03
CA ASP A 8 21.33 -12.60 0.58
C ASP A 8 22.31 -11.89 -0.36
N ARG A 9 22.70 -12.49 -1.48
CA ARG A 9 23.60 -11.91 -2.49
C ARG A 9 22.94 -10.82 -3.33
N ARG A 10 21.62 -10.73 -3.28
CA ARG A 10 20.85 -9.72 -4.03
C ARG A 10 20.79 -8.38 -3.30
N ILE A 11 21.29 -8.32 -2.08
CA ILE A 11 21.12 -7.23 -1.12
C ILE A 11 22.38 -6.31 -1.13
N SER A 12 22.19 -4.98 -1.16
CA SER A 12 23.28 -3.98 -1.19
C SER A 12 23.63 -3.48 0.21
N LYS A 13 24.71 -3.99 0.81
CA LYS A 13 25.13 -3.64 2.19
C LYS A 13 25.37 -2.14 2.44
N THR A 14 25.67 -1.35 1.41
CA THR A 14 25.89 0.10 1.51
C THR A 14 24.61 0.90 1.47
N ASP A 15 23.57 0.38 0.82
CA ASP A 15 22.25 1.02 0.67
C ASP A 15 21.17 0.35 1.55
N ASP A 16 21.55 -0.68 2.32
CA ASP A 16 20.72 -1.48 3.23
C ASP A 16 20.31 -0.74 4.52
N ARG A 17 20.04 0.56 4.43
CA ARG A 17 19.16 1.17 5.41
C ARG A 17 17.74 0.76 5.05
N PRO A 18 16.98 0.12 5.97
CA PRO A 18 15.62 -0.27 5.68
C PRO A 18 14.84 0.98 5.25
N SER A 19 14.38 0.96 4.00
CA SER A 19 13.50 1.99 3.48
C SER A 19 12.08 1.45 3.53
N TYR A 20 11.12 2.30 3.88
CA TYR A 20 9.73 1.91 3.93
C TYR A 20 8.95 2.63 2.85
N PHE A 21 8.14 1.89 2.11
CA PHE A 21 7.21 2.46 1.15
C PHE A 21 5.81 2.47 1.75
N VAL A 22 5.15 3.63 1.70
CA VAL A 22 3.78 3.80 2.19
C VAL A 22 2.90 4.23 1.04
N GLU A 23 1.87 3.43 0.75
CA GLU A 23 0.77 3.84 -0.11
C GLU A 23 -0.33 4.43 0.77
N GLN A 24 -0.63 5.71 0.64
CA GLN A 24 -1.74 6.38 1.31
C GLN A 24 -2.90 6.51 0.34
N TRP A 25 -4.00 5.85 0.66
CA TRP A 25 -5.20 5.88 -0.15
C TRP A 25 -6.19 6.89 0.42
N SER A 26 -6.87 7.65 -0.43
CA SER A 26 -7.90 8.60 -0.01
C SER A 26 -8.95 8.81 -1.09
N TRP A 27 -10.16 9.25 -0.73
CA TRP A 27 -11.14 9.72 -1.70
C TRP A 27 -10.94 11.20 -1.97
N GLU A 28 -10.77 11.58 -3.23
CA GLU A 28 -10.89 12.98 -3.63
C GLU A 28 -12.37 13.35 -3.73
N VAL A 29 -12.78 14.44 -3.08
CA VAL A 29 -14.10 15.05 -3.26
C VAL A 29 -13.90 16.36 -3.99
N VAL A 30 -13.95 16.31 -5.33
CA VAL A 30 -13.97 17.54 -6.13
C VAL A 30 -15.38 18.14 -6.04
N ASP A 31 -15.54 19.25 -5.33
CA ASP A 31 -16.80 19.96 -5.23
C ASP A 31 -16.92 21.03 -6.33
N ASP A 32 -17.39 20.60 -7.50
CA ASP A 32 -17.82 21.49 -8.59
C ASP A 32 -19.18 21.02 -9.16
N GLY A 33 -20.12 20.71 -8.25
CA GLY A 33 -21.47 20.24 -8.60
C GLY A 33 -21.55 18.79 -9.10
N ARG A 34 -20.42 18.09 -9.27
CA ARG A 34 -20.34 16.63 -9.49
C ARG A 34 -19.47 16.02 -8.40
N ARG A 35 -20.09 15.39 -7.40
CA ARG A 35 -19.38 14.50 -6.47
C ARG A 35 -18.85 13.30 -7.25
N ILE A 36 -17.62 13.39 -7.73
CA ILE A 36 -16.86 12.23 -8.17
C ILE A 36 -16.10 11.75 -6.93
N ARG A 37 -16.40 10.53 -6.47
CA ARG A 37 -15.62 9.86 -5.43
C ARG A 37 -14.57 9.04 -6.14
N ASP A 38 -13.46 9.67 -6.54
CA ASP A 38 -12.35 8.95 -7.15
C ASP A 38 -11.34 8.55 -6.07
N LEU A 39 -10.89 7.30 -6.16
CA LEU A 39 -9.91 6.74 -5.26
C LEU A 39 -8.52 7.18 -5.73
N THR A 40 -7.80 7.90 -4.87
CA THR A 40 -6.44 8.36 -5.11
C THR A 40 -5.45 7.59 -4.24
N CYS A 41 -4.22 7.42 -4.75
CA CYS A 41 -3.10 6.82 -4.02
C CYS A 41 -1.89 7.74 -4.11
N ALA A 42 -1.35 8.12 -2.96
CA ALA A 42 -0.09 8.85 -2.84
C ALA A 42 0.98 7.92 -2.25
N THR A 43 2.14 7.84 -2.88
CA THR A 43 3.23 6.97 -2.44
C THR A 43 4.35 7.79 -1.79
N TYR A 44 4.84 7.31 -0.65
CA TYR A 44 5.93 7.93 0.11
C TYR A 44 7.04 6.92 0.36
N THR A 45 8.28 7.40 0.37
CA THR A 45 9.45 6.64 0.81
C THR A 45 9.95 7.24 2.12
N LEU A 46 10.05 6.42 3.15
CA LEU A 46 10.61 6.77 4.45
C LEU A 46 12.00 6.11 4.58
N SER A 47 12.97 6.89 5.03
CA SER A 47 14.35 6.47 5.23
C SER A 47 14.82 6.95 6.60
N ASP A 48 15.89 6.34 7.12
CA ASP A 48 16.47 6.66 8.42
C ASP A 48 15.49 6.54 9.60
N CYS A 49 14.54 5.61 9.50
CA CYS A 49 13.60 5.26 10.56
C CYS A 49 13.53 3.74 10.74
N ASP A 50 12.97 3.29 11.86
CA ASP A 50 12.60 1.88 12.04
C ASP A 50 11.15 1.59 11.61
N VAL A 51 10.75 0.33 11.71
CA VAL A 51 9.42 -0.14 11.28
C VAL A 51 8.28 0.44 12.13
N LEU A 52 8.53 0.70 13.42
CA LEU A 52 7.51 1.25 14.31
C LEU A 52 7.32 2.73 14.04
N GLU A 53 8.39 3.46 13.82
CA GLU A 53 8.35 4.87 13.40
C GLU A 53 7.66 5.03 12.04
N ALA A 54 7.95 4.14 11.08
CA ALA A 54 7.27 4.12 9.78
C ALA A 54 5.76 3.85 9.91
N LEU A 55 5.38 2.93 10.81
CA LEU A 55 3.99 2.62 11.09
C LEU A 55 3.27 3.81 11.75
N GLU A 56 3.87 4.42 12.76
CA GLU A 56 3.32 5.61 13.42
C GLU A 56 3.14 6.76 12.42
N TRP A 57 4.13 6.97 11.55
CA TRP A 57 4.03 7.95 10.47
C TRP A 57 2.83 7.66 9.55
N ALA A 58 2.65 6.42 9.13
CA ALA A 58 1.57 6.02 8.24
C ALA A 58 0.18 6.20 8.88
N GLU A 59 0.02 5.78 10.14
CA GLU A 59 -1.21 5.95 10.91
C GLU A 59 -1.56 7.44 11.12
N SER A 60 -0.57 8.27 11.44
CA SER A 60 -0.78 9.71 11.69
C SER A 60 -1.30 10.49 10.47
N ARG A 61 -1.17 9.92 9.26
CA ARG A 61 -1.54 10.55 7.98
C ARG A 61 -2.67 9.84 7.25
N ARG A 62 -3.27 8.84 7.89
CA ARG A 62 -4.44 8.15 7.36
C ARG A 62 -5.56 9.15 7.10
N SER A 63 -6.03 9.20 5.85
CA SER A 63 -7.18 10.00 5.45
C SER A 63 -8.44 9.15 5.53
N GLU A 64 -9.54 9.61 6.13
CA GLU A 64 -10.81 8.89 6.08
C GLU A 64 -11.75 9.42 4.97
N PRO A 65 -12.38 8.56 4.16
CA PRO A 65 -12.17 7.11 4.06
C PRO A 65 -10.91 6.82 3.21
N GLY A 66 -10.03 5.96 3.71
CA GLY A 66 -8.72 5.76 3.10
C GLY A 66 -7.82 4.97 4.03
N SER A 67 -7.31 3.86 3.53
CA SER A 67 -6.36 3.00 4.25
C SER A 67 -4.94 3.36 3.82
N PHE A 68 -3.94 2.80 4.51
CA PHE A 68 -2.59 2.75 3.98
C PHE A 68 -2.15 1.31 3.72
N VAL A 69 -1.11 1.16 2.91
CA VAL A 69 -0.33 -0.07 2.81
C VAL A 69 1.11 0.28 3.13
N LEU A 70 1.75 -0.50 4.01
CA LEU A 70 3.14 -0.32 4.39
C LEU A 70 3.98 -1.50 3.88
N HIS A 71 5.07 -1.17 3.20
CA HIS A 71 6.05 -2.12 2.70
C HIS A 71 7.43 -1.84 3.32
N ALA A 72 8.18 -2.90 3.65
CA ALA A 72 9.63 -2.80 3.75
C ALA A 72 10.21 -2.91 2.34
N ALA A 73 11.22 -2.12 2.02
CA ALA A 73 11.84 -2.12 0.70
C ALA A 73 13.36 -2.05 0.78
N THR A 74 14.00 -2.73 -0.18
CA THR A 74 15.47 -2.67 -0.37
C THR A 74 15.79 -2.55 -1.85
N TRP A 75 16.86 -1.81 -2.16
CA TRP A 75 17.42 -1.75 -3.49
C TRP A 75 18.34 -2.94 -3.71
N THR A 76 18.06 -3.70 -4.76
CA THR A 76 18.90 -4.84 -5.12
C THR A 76 20.17 -4.39 -5.82
N ASN A 77 21.18 -5.26 -5.80
CA ASN A 77 22.44 -5.09 -6.56
C ASN A 77 22.23 -5.03 -8.09
N GLN A 78 21.01 -5.29 -8.57
CA GLN A 78 20.63 -5.25 -9.98
C GLN A 78 19.90 -3.94 -10.35
N GLY A 79 19.75 -3.01 -9.41
CA GLY A 79 19.18 -1.68 -9.66
C GLY A 79 17.65 -1.62 -9.66
N PHE A 80 16.95 -2.63 -9.16
CA PHE A 80 15.50 -2.58 -8.94
C PHE A 80 15.14 -2.71 -7.46
N LEU A 81 13.98 -2.17 -7.10
CA LEU A 81 13.43 -2.18 -5.75
C LEU A 81 12.67 -3.49 -5.49
N GLU A 82 13.02 -4.19 -4.41
CA GLU A 82 12.22 -5.29 -3.88
C GLU A 82 11.42 -4.81 -2.67
N THR A 83 10.17 -5.26 -2.54
CA THR A 83 9.26 -4.85 -1.47
C THR A 83 8.61 -6.04 -0.78
N LEU A 84 8.48 -5.99 0.55
CA LEU A 84 7.72 -6.91 1.38
C LEU A 84 6.54 -6.19 2.01
N TRP A 85 5.32 -6.68 1.78
CA TRP A 85 4.12 -6.16 2.43
C TRP A 85 4.16 -6.44 3.93
N LEU A 86 4.07 -5.39 4.75
CA LEU A 86 4.05 -5.50 6.20
C LEU A 86 2.64 -5.46 6.76
N THR A 87 1.85 -4.42 6.40
CA THR A 87 0.49 -4.26 6.92
C THR A 87 -0.37 -3.35 6.03
N GLY A 88 -1.64 -3.27 6.36
CA GLY A 88 -2.63 -2.48 5.65
C GLY A 88 -3.21 -3.20 4.45
N SER A 89 -4.28 -2.64 3.89
CA SER A 89 -4.95 -3.13 2.70
C SER A 89 -5.34 -1.94 1.84
N PRO A 90 -5.11 -1.98 0.51
CA PRO A 90 -5.71 -1.00 -0.37
C PRO A 90 -7.24 -1.10 -0.22
N PRO A 91 -7.97 0.01 -0.27
CA PRO A 91 -9.41 -0.03 -0.17
C PRO A 91 -9.99 -0.86 -1.30
N GLU A 92 -11.03 -1.64 -1.00
CA GLU A 92 -11.75 -2.39 -2.03
C GLU A 92 -12.28 -1.38 -3.05
N GLN A 93 -11.75 -1.41 -4.28
CA GLN A 93 -12.41 -0.75 -5.40
C GLN A 93 -13.79 -1.38 -5.44
N GLY A 94 -14.81 -0.59 -5.04
CA GLY A 94 -16.14 -1.10 -4.82
C GLY A 94 -16.52 -2.01 -5.97
N SER A 95 -16.76 -3.29 -5.65
CA SER A 95 -17.33 -4.23 -6.60
C SER A 95 -18.55 -3.57 -7.20
N SER A 96 -18.42 -3.08 -8.44
CA SER A 96 -19.56 -2.71 -9.27
C SER A 96 -20.51 -3.89 -9.21
N GLY A 97 -21.69 -3.64 -8.65
CA GLY A 97 -22.51 -4.66 -8.01
C GLY A 97 -22.63 -5.96 -8.81
N SER A 98 -22.31 -7.07 -8.14
CA SER A 98 -22.86 -8.36 -8.53
C SER A 98 -24.33 -8.40 -8.08
N ALA A 99 -25.16 -7.56 -8.72
CA ALA A 99 -26.59 -7.75 -8.76
C ALA A 99 -26.88 -8.84 -9.80
N ARG A 100 -26.56 -10.09 -9.47
CA ARG A 100 -27.15 -11.24 -10.15
C ARG A 100 -28.18 -11.86 -9.22
N GLU A 101 -29.38 -11.30 -9.35
CA GLU A 101 -30.69 -11.91 -9.14
C GLU A 101 -30.75 -13.04 -8.11
N HIS A 102 -31.20 -12.66 -6.92
CA HIS A 102 -32.00 -13.54 -6.08
C HIS A 102 -33.28 -13.91 -6.86
N ARG A 103 -33.23 -14.96 -7.69
CA ARG A 103 -34.44 -15.61 -8.20
C ARG A 103 -34.80 -16.76 -7.28
N GLY A 104 -35.36 -16.40 -6.13
CA GLY A 104 -36.33 -17.25 -5.46
C GLY A 104 -37.70 -16.69 -5.81
N ASP A 105 -38.49 -17.41 -6.62
CA ASP A 105 -39.85 -17.81 -6.24
C ASP A 105 -40.47 -18.70 -7.32
N ARG A 106 -41.11 -19.77 -6.83
CA ARG A 106 -42.01 -20.75 -7.45
C ARG A 106 -41.45 -21.86 -8.34
#